data_AF-A0A645DP35-F1
#
_entry.id   AF-A0A645DP35-F1
#
_cell.length_a   1.000
_cell.length_b   1.000
_cell.length_c   1.000
_cell.angle_alpha   90.00
_cell.angle_beta   90.00
_cell.angle_gamma   90.00
#
_symmetry.space_group_name_H-M   'P 1'
#
loop_
_entity.id
_entity.type
_entity.pdbx_description
1 polymer ?
#
loop_
_entity_poly.entity_id
_entity_poly.type
_entity_poly.pdbx_seq_one_letter_code
_entity_poly.pdbx_strand_id
1 'polypeptide(L)'
;MDITVKRNAYGRQLGSFHTKSTIKEIGDDIHMVFIRAPYIESVGDKVEVLSVVDKNIVAAKEDNMFVTSFHPELTEDNRVHKYFVDMVKNNI
;
A
#
# COMPACT_ATOMS: atom_id res chain seq x y z
N MET A 1 -3.96 -7.36 -11.02
CA MET A 1 -2.89 -6.51 -10.51
C MET A 1 -1.66 -6.84 -11.31
N ASP A 2 -1.46 -6.14 -12.41
CA ASP A 2 -0.28 -6.26 -13.28
C ASP A 2 0.92 -5.57 -12.65
N ILE A 3 1.56 -6.25 -11.69
CA ILE A 3 2.69 -5.74 -10.93
C ILE A 3 3.78 -6.80 -10.77
N THR A 4 5.04 -6.35 -10.73
CA THR A 4 6.16 -7.17 -10.26
C THR A 4 6.49 -6.81 -8.82
N VAL A 5 6.59 -7.82 -7.96
CA VAL A 5 6.82 -7.63 -6.51
C VAL A 5 8.16 -8.23 -6.10
N LYS A 6 8.95 -7.45 -5.37
CA LYS A 6 10.17 -7.94 -4.72
C LYS A 6 9.90 -8.29 -3.27
N ARG A 7 10.12 -9.55 -2.91
CA ARG A 7 9.85 -10.08 -1.55
C ARG A 7 10.91 -9.64 -0.55
N ASN A 8 10.51 -9.35 0.69
CA ASN A 8 11.41 -9.03 1.82
C ASN A 8 12.47 -7.98 1.49
N ALA A 9 12.08 -6.93 0.79
CA ALA A 9 13.00 -6.15 -0.01
C ALA A 9 13.70 -4.99 0.74
N TYR A 10 13.26 -4.71 1.97
CA TYR A 10 13.87 -3.69 2.85
C TYR A 10 15.13 -4.18 3.59
N GLY A 11 15.56 -5.44 3.37
CA GLY A 11 16.75 -6.01 3.99
C GLY A 11 16.54 -6.42 5.46
N ARG A 12 17.56 -7.07 6.05
CA ARG A 12 17.44 -7.67 7.40
C ARG A 12 17.31 -6.66 8.53
N GLN A 13 18.04 -5.55 8.46
CA GLN A 13 18.06 -4.54 9.54
C GLN A 13 16.78 -3.71 9.59
N LEU A 14 16.25 -3.34 8.42
CA LEU A 14 14.98 -2.63 8.27
C LEU A 14 13.83 -3.61 8.00
N GLY A 15 14.01 -4.87 8.38
CA GLY A 15 13.04 -5.93 8.17
C GLY A 15 11.70 -5.64 8.81
N SER A 16 11.62 -4.71 9.77
CA SER A 16 10.38 -4.11 10.24
C SER A 16 10.59 -2.64 10.54
N PHE A 17 9.68 -1.76 10.10
CA PHE A 17 9.71 -0.33 10.40
C PHE A 17 8.30 0.26 10.31
N HIS A 18 8.14 1.49 10.76
CA HIS A 18 6.92 2.25 10.55
C HIS A 18 7.26 3.64 10.02
N THR A 19 6.34 4.21 9.25
CA THR A 19 6.45 5.59 8.79
C THR A 19 5.06 6.18 8.61
N LYS A 20 5.02 7.47 8.29
CA LYS A 20 3.80 8.14 7.86
C LYS A 20 3.98 8.66 6.45
N SER A 21 2.98 8.47 5.61
CA SER A 21 3.01 8.96 4.24
C SER A 21 1.60 9.27 3.74
N THR A 22 1.52 9.92 2.59
CA THR A 22 0.28 10.17 1.88
C THR A 22 -0.12 8.94 1.08
N ILE A 23 -1.42 8.63 1.06
CA ILE A 23 -2.02 7.71 0.11
C ILE A 23 -3.05 8.48 -0.71
N LYS A 24 -2.86 8.50 -2.04
CA LYS A 24 -3.81 9.10 -2.98
C LYS A 24 -5.22 8.55 -2.72
N GLU A 25 -6.22 9.43 -2.78
CA GLU A 25 -7.64 9.14 -2.52
C GLU A 25 -8.02 8.81 -1.06
N ILE A 26 -7.04 8.59 -0.17
CA ILE A 26 -7.30 8.27 1.25
C ILE A 26 -6.94 9.44 2.16
N GLY A 27 -5.78 10.07 1.93
CA GLY A 27 -5.34 11.27 2.64
C GLY A 27 -3.88 11.26 3.07
N ASP A 28 -3.54 12.27 3.86
CA ASP A 28 -2.19 12.50 4.38
C ASP A 28 -2.01 11.91 5.79
N ASP A 29 -0.75 11.84 6.22
CA ASP A 29 -0.32 11.37 7.56
C ASP A 29 -0.86 9.96 7.90
N ILE A 30 -0.92 9.05 6.92
CA ILE A 30 -1.36 7.67 7.15
C ILE A 30 -0.21 6.91 7.80
N HIS A 31 -0.46 6.30 8.97
CA HIS A 31 0.53 5.46 9.64
C HIS A 31 0.62 4.11 8.92
N MET A 32 1.83 3.72 8.54
CA MET A 32 2.10 2.51 7.79
C MET A 32 3.09 1.64 8.57
N VAL A 33 2.67 0.43 8.92
CA VAL A 33 3.51 -0.56 9.62
C VAL A 33 4.00 -1.60 8.64
N PHE A 34 5.31 -1.70 8.45
CA PHE A 34 5.95 -2.65 7.54
C PHE A 34 6.60 -3.77 8.36
N ILE A 35 6.26 -5.03 8.05
CA ILE A 35 6.86 -6.21 8.67
C ILE A 35 7.26 -7.19 7.57
N ARG A 36 8.56 -7.35 7.38
CA ARG A 36 9.22 -8.09 6.30
C ARG A 36 8.56 -7.80 4.95
N ALA A 37 8.27 -6.52 4.74
CA ALA A 37 7.41 -6.09 3.66
C ALA A 37 8.05 -6.37 2.29
N PRO A 38 7.23 -6.74 1.29
CA PRO A 38 7.61 -6.59 -0.10
C PRO A 38 7.57 -5.11 -0.52
N TYR A 39 8.01 -4.82 -1.74
CA TYR A 39 7.57 -3.62 -2.47
C TYR A 39 7.26 -3.96 -3.92
N ILE A 40 6.52 -3.06 -4.58
CA ILE A 40 6.23 -3.16 -6.00
C ILE A 40 7.43 -2.56 -6.79
N GLU A 41 8.08 -3.39 -7.60
CA GLU A 41 9.25 -3.05 -8.42
C GLU A 41 8.85 -2.45 -9.77
N SER A 42 7.74 -2.93 -10.35
CA SER A 42 7.18 -2.39 -11.59
C SER A 42 5.66 -2.54 -11.63
N VAL A 43 5.02 -1.67 -12.42
CA VAL A 43 3.57 -1.62 -12.62
C VAL A 43 3.25 -1.61 -14.11
N GLY A 44 2.15 -2.25 -14.51
CA GLY A 44 1.59 -2.15 -15.86
C GLY A 44 0.83 -0.85 -16.10
N ASP A 45 0.47 -0.57 -17.35
CA ASP A 45 -0.08 0.74 -17.79
C ASP A 45 -1.42 1.11 -17.13
N LYS A 46 -2.20 0.11 -16.70
CA LYS A 46 -3.52 0.31 -16.07
C LYS A 46 -3.46 0.45 -14.55
N VAL A 47 -2.29 0.23 -13.95
CA VAL A 47 -2.12 0.24 -12.50
C VAL A 47 -1.88 1.65 -12.02
N GLU A 48 -2.72 2.09 -11.09
CA GLU A 48 -2.57 3.36 -10.42
C GLU A 48 -1.70 3.22 -9.16
N VAL A 49 -0.60 3.97 -9.12
CA VAL A 49 0.23 4.09 -7.92
C VAL A 49 -0.44 5.04 -6.93
N LEU A 50 -0.78 4.53 -5.75
CA LEU A 50 -1.46 5.29 -4.71
C LEU A 50 -0.50 5.84 -3.65
N SER A 51 0.62 5.15 -3.38
CA SER A 51 1.61 5.63 -2.41
C SER A 51 3.02 5.11 -2.70
N VAL A 52 4.00 5.95 -2.41
CA VAL A 52 5.44 5.68 -2.54
C VAL A 52 6.13 6.05 -1.23
N VAL A 53 6.98 5.15 -0.72
CA VAL A 53 7.81 5.34 0.48
C VAL A 53 9.24 4.95 0.14
N ASP A 54 10.21 5.83 0.42
CA ASP A 54 11.62 5.61 0.12
C ASP A 54 11.89 5.15 -1.32
N LYS A 55 11.17 5.77 -2.27
CA LYS A 55 11.19 5.45 -3.72
C LYS A 55 10.58 4.10 -4.10
N ASN A 56 10.02 3.36 -3.15
CA ASN A 56 9.36 2.09 -3.40
C ASN A 56 7.85 2.27 -3.42
N ILE A 57 7.16 1.65 -4.37
CA ILE A 57 5.70 1.68 -4.45
C ILE A 57 5.15 0.73 -3.37
N VAL A 58 4.30 1.26 -2.49
CA VAL A 58 3.78 0.54 -1.31
C VAL A 58 2.26 0.43 -1.27
N ALA A 59 1.54 1.14 -2.14
CA ALA A 59 0.11 0.95 -2.36
C ALA A 59 -0.24 1.19 -3.84
N ALA A 60 -1.10 0.34 -4.40
CA ALA A 60 -1.53 0.42 -5.79
C ALA A 60 -2.96 -0.09 -5.97
N LYS A 61 -3.57 0.31 -7.08
CA LYS A 61 -4.92 -0.10 -7.47
C LYS A 61 -4.98 -0.39 -8.96
N GLU A 62 -5.75 -1.41 -9.34
CA GLU A 62 -6.07 -1.73 -10.73
C GLU A 62 -7.50 -2.25 -10.78
N ASP A 63 -8.37 -1.58 -11.53
CA ASP A 63 -9.81 -1.86 -11.58
C ASP A 63 -10.42 -1.98 -10.17
N ASN A 64 -10.87 -3.19 -9.79
CA ASN A 64 -11.48 -3.51 -8.50
C ASN A 64 -10.50 -4.12 -7.49
N MET A 65 -9.19 -4.10 -7.76
CA MET A 65 -8.15 -4.64 -6.89
C MET A 65 -7.40 -3.49 -6.21
N PHE A 66 -7.23 -3.60 -4.89
CA PHE A 66 -6.43 -2.68 -4.08
C PHE A 66 -5.39 -3.48 -3.28
N VAL A 67 -4.13 -3.04 -3.29
CA VAL A 67 -3.03 -3.71 -2.58
C VAL A 67 -2.20 -2.71 -1.78
N THR A 68 -1.68 -3.18 -0.65
CA THR A 68 -0.73 -2.46 0.21
C THR A 68 0.43 -3.37 0.58
N SER A 69 1.61 -2.79 0.80
CA SER A 69 2.82 -3.50 1.28
C SER A 69 3.02 -3.36 2.79
N PHE A 70 2.15 -2.61 3.46
CA PHE A 70 2.12 -2.39 4.90
C PHE A 70 0.86 -3.02 5.51
N HIS A 71 0.81 -3.03 6.82
CA HIS A 71 -0.25 -3.61 7.63
C HIS A 71 -1.15 -2.51 8.20
N PRO A 72 -2.21 -2.09 7.48
CA PRO A 72 -3.15 -1.08 7.99
C PRO A 72 -3.89 -1.54 9.25
N GLU A 73 -3.99 -2.85 9.47
CA GLU A 73 -4.66 -3.49 10.61
C GLU A 73 -3.87 -3.38 11.93
N LEU A 74 -2.60 -3.02 11.86
CA LEU A 74 -1.74 -2.83 13.03
C LEU A 74 -1.76 -1.37 13.54
N THR A 75 -2.78 -0.61 13.14
CA THR A 75 -2.99 0.77 13.55
C THR A 75 -4.46 0.99 13.93
N GLU A 76 -4.74 1.99 14.75
CA GLU A 76 -6.12 2.41 15.07
C GLU A 76 -6.76 3.24 13.93
N ASP A 77 -6.00 3.58 12.89
CA ASP A 77 -6.47 4.37 11.76
C ASP A 77 -7.19 3.51 10.73
N ASN A 78 -8.52 3.64 10.69
CA ASN A 78 -9.37 2.85 9.81
C ASN A 78 -9.53 3.42 8.39
N ARG A 79 -8.88 4.54 8.03
CA ARG A 79 -9.07 5.19 6.73
C ARG A 79 -8.78 4.26 5.54
N VAL A 80 -7.74 3.43 5.63
CA VAL A 80 -7.40 2.45 4.58
C VAL A 80 -8.46 1.35 4.44
N HIS A 81 -8.94 0.82 5.56
CA HIS A 81 -10.03 -0.17 5.56
C HIS A 81 -11.33 0.43 5.03
N LYS A 82 -11.64 1.67 5.43
CA LYS A 82 -12.82 2.40 4.97
C LYS A 82 -12.78 2.61 3.45
N TYR A 83 -11.63 3.01 2.90
CA TYR A 83 -11.43 3.13 1.46
C TYR A 83 -11.74 1.82 0.72
N PHE A 84 -11.22 0.70 1.21
CA PHE A 84 -11.51 -0.61 0.62
C PHE A 84 -13.01 -0.98 0.70
N VAL A 85 -13.65 -0.76 1.85
CA VAL A 85 -15.10 -1.00 2.01
C VAL A 85 -15.93 -0.12 1.07
N ASP A 86 -15.57 1.15 0.92
CA ASP A 86 -16.27 2.06 0.03
C ASP A 86 -16.06 1.66 -1.45
N MET A 87 -14.88 1.16 -1.83
CA MET A 87 -14.63 0.55 -3.14
C MET A 87 -15.55 -0.65 -3.42
N VAL A 88 -15.78 -1.52 -2.42
CA VAL A 88 -16.70 -2.66 -2.56
C VAL A 88 -18.14 -2.20 -2.73
N LYS A 89 -18.59 -1.19 -1.95
CA LYS A 89 -19.97 -0.66 -2.04
C LYS A 89 -20.26 0.00 -3.39
N ASN A 90 -19.27 0.67 -3.96
CA ASN A 90 -19.41 1.39 -5.24
C ASN A 90 -19.25 0.48 -6.47
N ASN A 91 -18.82 -0.76 -6.28
CA ASN A 91 -18.69 -1.78 -7.33
C ASN A 91 -19.93 -2.71 -7.42
N ILE A 92 -21.01 -2.39 -6.71
CA ILE A 92 -22.33 -3.04 -6.79
C ILE A 92 -23.24 -2.25 -7.72
#